data_AF-A0A5N5X489-F1
#
_entry.id   AF-A0A5N5X489-F1
#
_cell.length_a   1.000
_cell.length_b   1.000
_cell.length_c   1.000
_cell.angle_alpha   90.00
_cell.angle_beta   90.00
_cell.angle_gamma   90.00
#
_symmetry.space_group_name_H-M   'P 1'
#
loop_
_entity.id
_entity.type
_entity.pdbx_description
1 polymer ?
#
loop_
_entity_poly.entity_id
_entity_poly.type
_entity_poly.pdbx_seq_one_letter_code
_entity_poly.pdbx_strand_id
1 'polypeptide(L)'
;MKSSGIVALAALLPFALAKPPTPPSGMEERCKQMGDDQTLEYSEKQKRWICVTSGKSDICGTGQDQSTWHKDPTTGDYGCCDKGEEWVVDEKNKKQGSCCPKGSIYSFNAAAGEGACCDEGQVFKSGSCTAPGGRGKSEVPSGTCGAYLKDARLESLLRTLLVPCFPYGQETLNVFIEYYISILHGGLDIIEIIYKNGCDDPQPSPPPKPKPHPWWNCGDKEPCRWISLETNDAKKPLAATGATTKAQLPNPNSFNPDYEYPFDVWLTKSPDDDLDVYIKGKKIQPQASGTSYLIPGGTKANDVKYSSSKGAQINFYGKCTEDTPCIGKNVEPWTKKVVYPPPGKDELDIDVSKYDFDFIFTMTDDSFTTEQYTVYADGEKVGMTHGRLTLGDDKYNTDHINISQWGDAAHVIANDGFWGSYRISKDTQKITVKMTDREAAWPTDEWSYRIDKLCDC
;
A
#
# COMPACT_ATOMS: atom_id res chain seq x y z
N MET A 1 20.14 -61.12 44.27
CA MET A 1 20.68 -60.95 42.90
C MET A 1 20.40 -59.50 42.52
N LYS A 2 21.31 -58.54 42.72
CA LYS A 2 22.49 -58.10 41.93
C LYS A 2 22.19 -57.60 40.49
N SER A 3 22.72 -56.39 40.25
CA SER A 3 23.13 -55.71 39.00
C SER A 3 22.03 -54.96 38.23
N SER A 4 21.99 -53.62 38.23
CA SER A 4 22.88 -52.59 37.60
C SER A 4 22.69 -52.47 36.08
N GLY A 5 22.20 -51.31 35.64
CA GLY A 5 22.10 -50.87 34.24
C GLY A 5 22.81 -49.51 34.06
N ILE A 6 23.68 -49.48 33.07
CA ILE A 6 24.79 -48.53 32.84
C ILE A 6 24.32 -47.21 32.20
N VAL A 7 24.91 -46.11 32.65
CA VAL A 7 24.92 -44.78 32.00
C VAL A 7 25.97 -44.80 30.88
N ALA A 8 25.58 -44.44 29.65
CA ALA A 8 26.52 -44.24 28.55
C ALA A 8 26.69 -42.74 28.26
N LEU A 9 27.90 -42.24 28.55
CA LEU A 9 28.45 -40.98 28.08
C LEU A 9 28.72 -41.05 26.58
N ALA A 10 28.24 -40.08 25.79
CA ALA A 10 28.70 -39.85 24.42
C ALA A 10 29.66 -38.64 24.41
N ALA A 11 30.86 -38.86 23.87
CA ALA A 11 31.98 -37.93 23.83
C ALA A 11 31.87 -36.91 22.69
N LEU A 12 32.29 -35.67 22.97
CA LEU A 12 32.53 -34.59 21.99
C LEU A 12 33.92 -34.76 21.37
N LEU A 13 34.04 -34.75 20.04
CA LEU A 13 35.31 -34.68 19.30
C LEU A 13 35.48 -33.28 18.68
N PRO A 14 36.69 -32.67 18.76
CA PRO A 14 37.00 -31.40 18.10
C PRO A 14 37.52 -31.63 16.67
N PHE A 15 36.95 -30.93 15.68
CA PHE A 15 37.48 -30.92 14.31
C PHE A 15 38.75 -30.06 14.22
N ALA A 16 39.89 -30.68 13.88
CA ALA A 16 41.10 -29.98 13.47
C ALA A 16 41.10 -29.82 11.93
N LEU A 17 41.13 -28.57 11.44
CA LEU A 17 41.20 -28.24 10.01
C LEU A 17 42.54 -28.68 9.39
N ALA A 18 42.51 -29.67 8.50
CA ALA A 18 43.66 -30.14 7.73
C ALA A 18 43.94 -29.24 6.50
N LYS A 19 45.20 -29.21 6.04
CA LYS A 19 45.67 -28.49 4.85
C LYS A 19 44.92 -28.92 3.58
N PRO A 20 44.49 -27.99 2.68
CA PRO A 20 43.92 -28.35 1.39
C PRO A 20 44.97 -29.04 0.49
N PRO A 21 44.64 -30.17 -0.17
CA PRO A 21 45.61 -30.92 -0.99
C PRO A 21 46.04 -30.20 -2.27
N THR A 22 45.26 -29.23 -2.77
CA THR A 22 45.53 -28.48 -4.01
C THR A 22 45.06 -27.03 -3.90
N PRO A 23 45.72 -26.07 -4.58
CA PRO A 23 45.27 -24.68 -4.59
C PRO A 23 43.94 -24.53 -5.37
N PRO A 24 43.08 -23.55 -5.00
CA PRO A 24 41.91 -23.18 -5.77
C PRO A 24 42.23 -22.79 -7.22
N SER A 25 41.31 -23.11 -8.13
CA SER A 25 41.47 -22.82 -9.56
C SER A 25 41.72 -21.33 -9.82
N GLY A 26 42.68 -21.03 -10.71
CA GLY A 26 43.04 -19.67 -11.11
C GLY A 26 44.00 -18.93 -10.18
N MET A 27 44.27 -19.43 -8.97
CA MET A 27 45.22 -18.77 -8.05
C MET A 27 46.65 -18.75 -8.59
N GLU A 28 47.10 -19.82 -9.25
CA GLU A 28 48.44 -19.86 -9.87
C GLU A 28 48.55 -18.86 -11.03
N GLU A 29 47.50 -18.71 -11.83
CA GLU A 29 47.45 -17.75 -12.94
C GLU A 29 47.48 -16.31 -12.42
N ARG A 30 46.67 -16.01 -11.38
CA ARG A 30 46.70 -14.69 -10.73
C ARG A 30 48.06 -14.38 -10.11
N CYS A 31 48.69 -15.38 -9.49
CA CYS A 31 50.02 -15.24 -8.92
C CYS A 31 51.06 -14.85 -9.97
N LYS A 32 51.02 -15.50 -11.14
CA LYS A 32 51.88 -15.15 -12.29
C LYS A 32 51.57 -13.75 -12.84
N GLN A 33 50.30 -13.35 -12.88
CA GLN A 33 49.91 -11.99 -13.29
C GLN A 33 50.44 -10.90 -12.34
N MET A 34 50.67 -11.24 -11.06
CA MET A 34 51.25 -10.32 -10.07
C MET A 34 52.77 -10.19 -10.17
N GLY A 35 53.45 -11.05 -10.96
CA GLY A 35 54.88 -11.00 -11.27
C GLY A 35 55.40 -12.32 -11.83
N ASP A 36 56.23 -12.28 -12.88
CA ASP A 36 56.72 -13.45 -13.62
C ASP A 36 57.54 -14.45 -12.77
N ASP A 37 58.08 -13.99 -11.65
CA ASP A 37 58.93 -14.73 -10.71
C ASP A 37 58.19 -15.22 -9.44
N GLN A 38 56.86 -15.03 -9.35
CA GLN A 38 56.07 -15.45 -8.19
C GLN A 38 55.62 -16.92 -8.27
N THR A 39 55.90 -17.69 -7.22
CA THR A 39 55.38 -19.06 -7.03
C THR A 39 54.31 -19.11 -5.94
N LEU A 40 53.23 -19.84 -6.18
CA LEU A 40 52.16 -20.04 -5.21
C LEU A 40 52.54 -21.10 -4.17
N GLU A 41 52.55 -20.74 -2.89
CA GLU A 41 52.86 -21.65 -1.79
C GLU A 41 51.81 -21.58 -0.67
N TYR A 42 51.56 -22.69 0.03
CA TYR A 42 50.70 -22.69 1.21
C TYR A 42 51.49 -22.36 2.48
N SER A 43 51.17 -21.24 3.12
CA SER A 43 51.79 -20.82 4.37
C SER A 43 51.10 -21.51 5.56
N GLU A 44 51.76 -22.50 6.18
CA GLU A 44 51.25 -23.13 7.41
C GLU A 44 51.07 -22.12 8.56
N LYS A 45 51.91 -21.08 8.61
CA LYS A 45 51.84 -20.02 9.63
C LYS A 45 50.57 -19.17 9.48
N GLN A 46 50.18 -18.87 8.24
CA GLN A 46 49.00 -18.05 7.95
C GLN A 46 47.76 -18.88 7.60
N LYS A 47 47.91 -20.22 7.50
CA LYS A 47 46.89 -21.18 7.07
C LYS A 47 46.20 -20.79 5.76
N ARG A 48 46.98 -20.32 4.78
CA ARG A 48 46.47 -19.77 3.50
C ARG A 48 47.53 -19.81 2.39
N TRP A 49 47.11 -19.77 1.13
CA TRP A 49 48.00 -19.69 -0.04
C TRP A 49 48.51 -18.26 -0.25
N ILE A 50 49.79 -18.11 -0.56
CA ILE A 50 50.47 -16.83 -0.77
C ILE A 50 51.33 -16.89 -2.04
N CYS A 51 51.57 -15.74 -2.65
CA CYS A 51 52.54 -15.59 -3.73
C CYS A 51 53.91 -15.26 -3.14
N VAL A 52 54.91 -16.08 -3.44
CA VAL A 52 56.24 -15.94 -2.82
C VAL A 52 57.24 -15.43 -3.86
N THR A 53 57.60 -14.16 -3.74
CA THR A 53 58.97 -13.66 -4.00
C THR A 53 59.28 -12.49 -3.07
N SER A 54 60.46 -12.53 -2.45
CA SER A 54 61.15 -11.49 -1.65
C SER A 54 60.38 -10.69 -0.58
N GLY A 55 59.09 -10.92 -0.35
CA GLY A 55 58.32 -10.12 0.62
C GLY A 55 56.81 -10.30 0.56
N LYS A 56 56.31 -11.48 0.97
CA LYS A 56 54.95 -11.74 1.51
C LYS A 56 53.80 -10.95 0.84
N SER A 57 53.62 -11.06 -0.47
CA SER A 57 52.40 -10.58 -1.11
C SER A 57 51.27 -11.59 -0.84
N ASP A 58 50.25 -11.11 -0.15
CA ASP A 58 48.99 -11.82 -0.02
C ASP A 58 48.30 -11.81 -1.40
N ILE A 59 47.73 -12.96 -1.81
CA ILE A 59 47.04 -13.06 -3.11
C ILE A 59 45.69 -12.32 -3.08
N CYS A 60 45.15 -12.17 -1.87
CA CYS A 60 44.05 -11.28 -1.58
C CYS A 60 44.60 -9.96 -0.99
N GLY A 61 43.88 -8.85 -1.18
CA GLY A 61 44.23 -7.56 -0.59
C GLY A 61 44.23 -7.57 0.95
N THR A 62 44.82 -6.54 1.54
CA THR A 62 44.83 -6.40 3.02
C THR A 62 43.39 -6.24 3.53
N GLY A 63 42.92 -7.19 4.34
CA GLY A 63 41.54 -7.19 4.88
C GLY A 63 40.60 -8.20 4.21
N GLN A 64 41.03 -8.79 3.10
CA GLN A 64 40.25 -9.77 2.34
C GLN A 64 40.45 -11.21 2.85
N ASP A 65 39.44 -12.05 2.61
CA ASP A 65 39.38 -13.44 3.06
C ASP A 65 39.56 -14.39 1.88
N GLN A 66 40.65 -15.18 1.87
CA GLN A 66 40.93 -16.13 0.80
C GLN A 66 39.87 -17.24 0.66
N SER A 67 39.07 -17.51 1.70
CA SER A 67 37.95 -18.44 1.59
C SER A 67 36.85 -17.97 0.62
N THR A 68 36.87 -16.68 0.24
CA THR A 68 35.93 -16.06 -0.69
C THR A 68 36.49 -15.94 -2.11
N TRP A 69 37.58 -16.64 -2.42
CA TRP A 69 38.20 -16.64 -3.74
C TRP A 69 37.19 -16.97 -4.84
N HIS A 70 37.10 -16.09 -5.84
CA HIS A 70 36.14 -16.20 -6.94
C HIS A 70 36.72 -15.70 -8.26
N LYS A 71 36.03 -16.02 -9.35
CA LYS A 71 36.24 -15.43 -10.66
C LYS A 71 34.99 -14.64 -11.04
N ASP A 72 35.13 -13.36 -11.34
CA ASP A 72 34.04 -12.57 -11.89
C ASP A 72 33.71 -13.12 -13.29
N PRO A 73 32.50 -13.62 -13.54
CA PRO A 73 32.13 -14.20 -14.83
C PRO A 73 31.94 -13.15 -15.93
N THR A 74 31.84 -11.87 -15.57
CA THR A 74 31.67 -10.74 -16.49
C THR A 74 33.02 -10.23 -16.96
N THR A 75 33.97 -9.99 -16.05
CA THR A 75 35.30 -9.46 -16.40
C THR A 75 36.31 -10.57 -16.66
N GLY A 76 36.10 -11.76 -16.09
CA GLY A 76 37.06 -12.86 -16.11
C GLY A 76 38.16 -12.73 -15.06
N ASP A 77 38.13 -11.68 -14.22
CA ASP A 77 39.15 -11.42 -13.21
C ASP A 77 38.95 -12.29 -11.97
N TYR A 78 40.05 -12.57 -11.28
CA TYR A 78 40.03 -13.26 -9.99
C TYR A 78 40.17 -12.28 -8.83
N GLY A 79 39.43 -12.54 -7.76
CA GLY A 79 39.37 -11.67 -6.58
C GLY A 79 39.00 -12.39 -5.29
N CYS A 80 39.07 -11.64 -4.20
CA CYS A 80 38.63 -12.04 -2.87
C CYS A 80 37.73 -10.93 -2.30
N CYS A 81 36.74 -11.31 -1.50
CA CYS A 81 35.88 -10.39 -0.76
C CYS A 81 36.47 -10.05 0.61
N ASP A 82 35.94 -9.00 1.24
CA ASP A 82 36.36 -8.60 2.57
C ASP A 82 35.90 -9.60 3.64
N LYS A 83 36.55 -9.57 4.81
CA LYS A 83 36.15 -10.44 5.93
C LYS A 83 34.70 -10.19 6.35
N GLY A 84 33.91 -11.25 6.35
CA GLY A 84 32.47 -11.19 6.68
C GLY A 84 31.56 -11.18 5.45
N GLU A 85 32.14 -11.11 4.26
CA GLU A 85 31.43 -11.20 2.99
C GLU A 85 31.64 -12.56 2.31
N GLU A 86 30.87 -12.80 1.27
CA GLU A 86 31.02 -13.90 0.32
C GLU A 86 30.70 -13.40 -1.10
N TRP A 87 31.28 -14.04 -2.11
CA TRP A 87 30.98 -13.72 -3.50
C TRP A 87 29.65 -14.35 -3.89
N VAL A 88 28.70 -13.52 -4.34
CA VAL A 88 27.38 -13.98 -4.75
C VAL A 88 27.07 -13.50 -6.16
N VAL A 89 26.49 -14.39 -6.97
CA VAL A 89 26.12 -14.12 -8.37
C VAL A 89 24.61 -14.16 -8.54
N ASP A 90 24.07 -13.22 -9.32
CA ASP A 90 22.70 -13.28 -9.81
C ASP A 90 22.63 -14.24 -11.01
N GLU A 91 22.28 -15.49 -10.73
CA GLU A 91 22.15 -16.56 -11.73
C GLU A 91 21.12 -16.26 -12.84
N LYS A 92 20.17 -15.33 -12.60
CA LYS A 92 19.12 -14.99 -13.57
C LYS A 92 19.58 -13.91 -14.56
N ASN A 93 20.47 -13.00 -14.14
CA ASN A 93 20.84 -11.83 -14.92
C ASN A 93 22.32 -11.83 -15.33
N LYS A 94 22.64 -12.63 -16.36
CA LYS A 94 23.99 -12.72 -16.96
C LYS A 94 25.10 -13.11 -15.97
N LYS A 95 24.74 -13.73 -14.82
CA LYS A 95 25.67 -14.13 -13.76
C LYS A 95 26.48 -12.99 -13.16
N GLN A 96 26.00 -11.75 -13.21
CA GLN A 96 26.70 -10.64 -12.55
C GLN A 96 26.79 -10.90 -11.05
N GLY A 97 27.92 -10.57 -10.43
CA GLY A 97 28.13 -10.83 -9.02
C GLY A 97 28.76 -9.66 -8.28
N SER A 98 28.68 -9.73 -6.96
CA SER A 98 29.34 -8.81 -6.04
C SER A 98 29.72 -9.55 -4.78
N CYS A 99 30.69 -9.01 -4.06
CA CYS A 99 30.90 -9.35 -2.65
C CYS A 99 29.72 -8.81 -1.84
N CYS A 100 29.09 -9.69 -1.07
CA CYS A 100 27.94 -9.38 -0.24
C CYS A 100 28.13 -9.92 1.18
N PRO A 101 27.52 -9.32 2.20
CA PRO A 101 27.54 -9.88 3.55
C PRO A 101 27.03 -11.32 3.55
N LYS A 102 27.67 -12.21 4.31
CA LYS A 102 27.31 -13.64 4.36
C LYS A 102 25.81 -13.83 4.63
N GLY A 103 25.18 -14.69 3.84
CA GLY A 103 23.74 -14.97 3.90
C GLY A 103 22.86 -13.99 3.09
N SER A 104 23.47 -13.04 2.39
CA SER A 104 22.77 -12.16 1.43
C SER A 104 22.81 -12.74 0.03
N ILE A 105 21.91 -12.27 -0.84
CA ILE A 105 21.91 -12.56 -2.27
C ILE A 105 22.25 -11.30 -3.07
N TYR A 106 22.99 -11.44 -4.17
CA TYR A 106 23.15 -10.34 -5.13
C TYR A 106 22.01 -10.34 -6.13
N SER A 107 21.37 -9.19 -6.34
CA SER A 107 20.29 -9.03 -7.31
C SER A 107 20.60 -7.87 -8.25
N PHE A 108 20.59 -8.14 -9.56
CA PHE A 108 20.92 -7.17 -10.59
C PHE A 108 19.69 -6.78 -11.41
N ASN A 109 19.43 -5.49 -11.51
CA ASN A 109 18.39 -4.94 -12.36
C ASN A 109 18.97 -4.54 -13.73
N ALA A 110 18.84 -5.45 -14.70
CA ALA A 110 19.34 -5.25 -16.06
C ALA A 110 18.76 -4.02 -16.79
N ALA A 111 17.55 -3.57 -16.42
CA ALA A 111 16.92 -2.41 -17.05
C ALA A 111 17.54 -1.08 -16.57
N ALA A 112 17.98 -1.03 -15.31
CA ALA A 112 18.63 0.15 -14.73
C ALA A 112 20.16 0.09 -14.85
N GLY A 113 20.74 -1.09 -15.06
CA GLY A 113 22.19 -1.28 -15.07
C GLY A 113 22.82 -1.26 -13.66
N GLU A 114 22.01 -1.51 -12.62
CA GLU A 114 22.39 -1.41 -11.21
C GLU A 114 22.06 -2.69 -10.47
N GLY A 115 22.84 -3.05 -9.44
CA GLY A 115 22.57 -4.20 -8.57
C GLY A 115 23.03 -3.95 -7.15
N ALA A 116 22.47 -4.69 -6.20
CA ALA A 116 22.80 -4.60 -4.79
C ALA A 116 22.70 -5.95 -4.08
N CYS A 117 23.32 -6.02 -2.91
CA CYS A 117 23.16 -7.12 -1.97
C CYS A 117 21.84 -6.97 -1.21
N CYS A 118 21.01 -8.00 -1.26
CA CYS A 118 19.69 -8.06 -0.64
C CYS A 118 19.60 -9.24 0.32
N ASP A 119 18.66 -9.20 1.27
CA ASP A 119 18.38 -10.38 2.11
C ASP A 119 17.89 -11.55 1.24
N GLU A 120 18.14 -12.79 1.68
CA GLU A 120 17.66 -13.98 1.01
C GLU A 120 16.16 -13.89 0.69
N GLY A 121 15.81 -14.15 -0.58
CA GLY A 121 14.45 -14.05 -1.08
C GLY A 121 14.02 -12.66 -1.56
N GLN A 122 14.82 -11.60 -1.41
CA GLN A 122 14.51 -10.28 -1.96
C GLN A 122 15.07 -10.07 -3.37
N VAL A 123 14.52 -9.09 -4.10
CA VAL A 123 14.97 -8.67 -5.44
C VAL A 123 15.22 -7.18 -5.46
N PHE A 124 16.32 -6.76 -6.09
CA PHE A 124 16.67 -5.36 -6.24
C PHE A 124 15.84 -4.72 -7.37
N LYS A 125 15.01 -3.74 -7.02
CA LYS A 125 14.14 -3.03 -7.97
C LYS A 125 14.00 -1.57 -7.56
N SER A 126 14.12 -0.67 -8.54
CA SER A 126 13.95 0.78 -8.34
C SER A 126 14.83 1.36 -7.21
N GLY A 127 16.11 0.95 -7.14
CA GLY A 127 17.07 1.49 -6.17
C GLY A 127 17.01 0.87 -4.77
N SER A 128 16.18 -0.17 -4.53
CA SER A 128 16.11 -0.84 -3.22
C SER A 128 15.81 -2.35 -3.32
N CYS A 129 16.16 -3.09 -2.27
CA CYS A 129 15.83 -4.51 -2.14
C CYS A 129 14.38 -4.69 -1.66
N THR A 130 13.62 -5.50 -2.39
CA THR A 130 12.19 -5.71 -2.16
C THR A 130 11.87 -7.19 -2.13
N ALA A 131 11.13 -7.68 -1.13
CA ALA A 131 10.63 -9.04 -1.19
C ALA A 131 9.62 -9.18 -2.36
N PRO A 132 9.67 -10.26 -3.16
CA PRO A 132 8.63 -10.55 -4.15
C PRO A 132 7.32 -10.75 -3.41
N GLY A 133 6.46 -9.71 -3.44
CA GLY A 133 5.22 -9.66 -2.66
C GLY A 133 4.99 -8.34 -1.91
N GLY A 134 6.02 -7.52 -1.69
CA GLY A 134 5.86 -6.18 -1.11
C GLY A 134 5.55 -6.17 0.39
N ARG A 135 6.45 -5.52 1.13
CA ARG A 135 6.44 -5.17 2.57
C ARG A 135 6.82 -6.27 3.57
N GLY A 136 8.05 -6.11 4.10
CA GLY A 136 8.38 -6.17 5.53
C GLY A 136 8.27 -7.50 6.26
N LYS A 137 9.42 -8.05 6.69
CA LYS A 137 9.52 -9.05 7.76
C LYS A 137 8.75 -8.54 8.99
N SER A 138 7.63 -9.17 9.30
CA SER A 138 7.12 -9.26 10.67
C SER A 138 7.49 -10.65 11.16
N GLU A 139 8.22 -10.74 12.27
CA GLU A 139 8.55 -12.03 12.90
C GLU A 139 7.27 -12.84 13.13
N VAL A 140 7.18 -14.03 12.51
CA VAL A 140 6.04 -14.94 12.70
C VAL A 140 6.39 -15.88 13.87
N PRO A 141 5.66 -15.84 15.00
CA PRO A 141 5.91 -16.71 16.14
C PRO A 141 5.57 -18.17 15.80
N SER A 142 6.31 -19.10 16.41
CA SER A 142 5.99 -20.54 16.39
C SER A 142 4.58 -20.81 16.89
N GLY A 143 3.74 -21.43 16.07
CA GLY A 143 2.35 -21.77 16.39
C GLY A 143 1.35 -21.67 15.23
N THR A 144 1.82 -21.36 14.01
CA THR A 144 0.96 -21.13 12.85
C THR A 144 0.62 -22.39 12.06
N CYS A 145 -0.53 -22.38 11.38
CA CYS A 145 -0.99 -23.51 10.55
C CYS A 145 0.00 -23.81 9.41
N GLY A 146 0.65 -22.76 8.89
CA GLY A 146 1.73 -22.87 7.89
C GLY A 146 2.95 -23.63 8.41
N ALA A 147 3.32 -23.48 9.69
CA ALA A 147 4.40 -24.26 10.30
C ALA A 147 4.03 -25.76 10.38
N TYR A 148 2.77 -26.06 10.73
CA TYR A 148 2.28 -27.43 10.85
C TYR A 148 2.22 -28.16 9.49
N LEU A 149 1.86 -27.47 8.41
CA LEU A 149 1.87 -28.06 7.06
C LEU A 149 3.26 -28.34 6.51
N LYS A 150 4.22 -27.47 6.86
CA LYS A 150 5.63 -27.66 6.52
C LYS A 150 6.21 -28.87 7.26
N ASP A 151 5.88 -29.02 8.54
CA ASP A 151 6.25 -30.20 9.35
C ASP A 151 5.53 -31.49 8.91
N ALA A 152 4.29 -31.40 8.41
CA ALA A 152 3.52 -32.54 7.90
C ALA A 152 4.02 -33.08 6.55
N ARG A 153 5.09 -32.51 5.97
CA ARG A 153 5.68 -32.91 4.68
C ARG A 153 4.68 -32.95 3.52
N LEU A 154 3.71 -32.02 3.53
CA LEU A 154 2.61 -31.98 2.55
C LEU A 154 3.11 -31.96 1.11
N GLU A 155 4.18 -31.23 0.82
CA GLU A 155 4.81 -31.21 -0.51
C GLU A 155 5.24 -32.61 -0.94
N SER A 156 5.90 -33.36 -0.06
CA SER A 156 6.32 -34.73 -0.35
C SER A 156 5.12 -35.63 -0.62
N LEU A 157 4.01 -35.42 0.08
CA LEU A 157 2.78 -36.20 -0.04
C LEU A 157 2.07 -35.92 -1.37
N LEU A 158 1.99 -34.64 -1.76
CA LEU A 158 1.44 -34.21 -3.06
C LEU A 158 2.30 -34.73 -4.23
N ARG A 159 3.63 -34.67 -4.10
CA ARG A 159 4.56 -35.23 -5.08
C ARG A 159 4.33 -36.73 -5.24
N THR A 160 4.29 -37.49 -4.15
CA THR A 160 4.09 -38.94 -4.22
C THR A 160 2.74 -39.31 -4.84
N LEU A 161 1.66 -38.58 -4.55
CA LEU A 161 0.33 -38.85 -5.10
C LEU A 161 0.20 -38.48 -6.58
N LEU A 162 0.84 -37.39 -7.02
CA LEU A 162 0.64 -36.82 -8.35
C LEU A 162 1.69 -37.25 -9.38
N VAL A 163 2.86 -37.77 -8.97
CA VAL A 163 3.89 -38.32 -9.88
C VAL A 163 3.32 -39.24 -10.97
N PRO A 164 2.40 -40.19 -10.67
CA PRO A 164 1.83 -41.07 -11.70
C PRO A 164 1.01 -40.33 -12.77
N CYS A 165 0.47 -39.16 -12.45
CA CYS A 165 -0.31 -38.32 -13.37
C CYS A 165 0.57 -37.47 -14.30
N PHE A 166 1.88 -37.37 -14.01
CA PHE A 166 2.85 -36.59 -14.79
C PHE A 166 4.03 -37.46 -15.25
N PRO A 167 3.80 -38.53 -16.02
CA PRO A 167 4.81 -39.55 -16.32
C PRO A 167 6.01 -39.04 -17.14
N TYR A 168 5.88 -37.90 -17.82
CA TYR A 168 6.92 -37.35 -18.72
C TYR A 168 7.27 -35.87 -18.46
N GLY A 169 6.79 -35.28 -17.36
CA GLY A 169 6.88 -33.84 -17.13
C GLY A 169 7.16 -33.50 -15.66
N GLN A 170 8.32 -33.91 -15.16
CA GLN A 170 8.73 -33.58 -13.77
C GLN A 170 8.79 -32.07 -13.54
N GLU A 171 9.20 -31.27 -14.53
CA GLU A 171 9.14 -29.81 -14.43
C GLU A 171 7.70 -29.30 -14.33
N THR A 172 6.76 -29.89 -15.08
CA THR A 172 5.34 -29.51 -15.01
C THR A 172 4.71 -29.91 -13.68
N LEU A 173 5.09 -31.06 -13.13
CA LEU A 173 4.71 -31.48 -11.78
C LEU A 173 5.26 -30.52 -10.71
N ASN A 174 6.51 -30.07 -10.85
CA ASN A 174 7.12 -29.10 -9.94
C ASN A 174 6.36 -27.78 -9.94
N VAL A 175 6.10 -27.22 -11.12
CA VAL A 175 5.33 -25.98 -11.29
C VAL A 175 3.91 -26.12 -10.73
N PHE A 176 3.27 -27.26 -10.98
CA PHE A 176 1.92 -27.52 -10.46
C PHE A 176 1.88 -27.58 -8.93
N ILE A 177 2.85 -28.25 -8.31
CA ILE A 177 2.94 -28.38 -6.86
C ILE A 177 3.32 -27.05 -6.20
N GLU A 178 4.26 -26.30 -6.78
CA GLU A 178 4.61 -24.96 -6.31
C GLU A 178 3.42 -24.01 -6.37
N TYR A 179 2.66 -24.03 -7.47
CA TYR A 179 1.45 -23.23 -7.61
C TYR A 179 0.41 -23.58 -6.54
N TYR A 180 0.11 -24.87 -6.34
CA TYR A 180 -0.88 -25.29 -5.36
C TYR A 180 -0.46 -25.05 -3.91
N ILE A 181 0.82 -25.24 -3.58
CA ILE A 181 1.36 -24.89 -2.26
C ILE A 181 1.30 -23.37 -2.05
N SER A 182 1.60 -22.56 -3.06
CA SER A 182 1.46 -21.10 -2.97
C SER A 182 0.01 -20.66 -2.73
N ILE A 183 -0.95 -21.33 -3.35
CA ILE A 183 -2.38 -21.06 -3.13
C ILE A 183 -2.80 -21.52 -1.73
N LEU A 184 -2.32 -22.68 -1.27
CA LEU A 184 -2.62 -23.17 0.07
C LEU A 184 -2.03 -22.26 1.15
N HIS A 185 -0.78 -21.82 0.99
CA HIS A 185 -0.16 -20.84 1.86
C HIS A 185 -0.89 -19.50 1.80
N GLY A 186 -1.21 -19.00 0.60
CA GLY A 186 -2.00 -17.76 0.45
C GLY A 186 -3.37 -17.84 1.14
N GLY A 187 -4.05 -18.98 1.03
CA GLY A 187 -5.34 -19.22 1.70
C GLY A 187 -5.21 -19.34 3.22
N LEU A 188 -4.14 -19.95 3.72
CA LEU A 188 -3.89 -20.11 5.16
C LEU A 188 -3.39 -18.83 5.81
N ASP A 189 -2.56 -18.05 5.11
CA ASP A 189 -2.14 -16.71 5.55
C ASP A 189 -3.37 -15.81 5.68
N ILE A 190 -4.33 -15.90 4.75
CA ILE A 190 -5.61 -15.19 4.86
C ILE A 190 -6.41 -15.65 6.09
N ILE A 191 -6.53 -16.95 6.33
CA ILE A 191 -7.25 -17.49 7.50
C ILE A 191 -6.55 -17.12 8.82
N GLU A 192 -5.22 -17.09 8.83
CA GLU A 192 -4.43 -16.78 10.01
C GLU A 192 -4.39 -15.28 10.32
N ILE A 193 -4.46 -14.42 9.30
CA ILE A 193 -4.74 -12.99 9.43
C ILE A 193 -6.16 -12.77 10.00
N ILE A 194 -7.15 -13.55 9.55
CA ILE A 194 -8.52 -13.52 10.09
C ILE A 194 -8.53 -13.95 11.57
N TYR A 195 -7.74 -14.96 11.95
CA TYR A 195 -7.67 -15.46 13.33
C TYR A 195 -6.86 -14.53 14.27
N LYS A 196 -5.76 -13.94 13.81
CA LYS A 196 -4.92 -12.99 14.59
C LYS A 196 -5.59 -11.65 14.84
N ASN A 197 -6.53 -11.24 13.98
CA ASN A 197 -7.31 -10.01 14.13
C ASN A 197 -8.55 -10.16 15.03
N GLY A 198 -8.63 -11.25 15.82
CA GLY A 198 -9.64 -11.43 16.86
C GLY A 198 -10.92 -12.09 16.35
N CYS A 199 -11.01 -13.41 16.47
CA CYS A 199 -12.25 -14.02 16.91
C CYS A 199 -12.22 -14.02 18.43
N ASP A 200 -12.98 -13.11 19.06
CA ASP A 200 -13.23 -13.15 20.49
C ASP A 200 -13.83 -14.50 20.90
N ASP A 201 -13.45 -15.01 22.08
CA ASP A 201 -14.21 -16.07 22.75
C ASP A 201 -15.71 -15.70 22.80
N PRO A 202 -16.61 -16.68 22.69
CA PRO A 202 -17.96 -16.48 22.17
C PRO A 202 -18.79 -15.59 23.08
N GLN A 203 -18.93 -14.32 22.71
CA GLN A 203 -20.10 -13.57 23.09
C GLN A 203 -21.33 -14.16 22.39
N PRO A 204 -22.49 -14.21 23.06
CA PRO A 204 -23.72 -14.73 22.47
C PRO A 204 -23.95 -14.05 21.12
N SER A 205 -24.06 -14.86 20.08
CA SER A 205 -24.09 -14.47 18.67
C SER A 205 -24.80 -13.13 18.47
N PRO A 206 -24.11 -12.09 17.96
CA PRO A 206 -24.78 -10.91 17.44
C PRO A 206 -25.76 -11.38 16.36
N PRO A 207 -26.96 -10.78 16.26
CA PRO A 207 -27.88 -11.09 15.17
C PRO A 207 -27.11 -10.97 13.84
N PRO A 208 -27.37 -11.88 12.88
CA PRO A 208 -26.59 -11.95 11.65
C PRO A 208 -26.51 -10.57 11.02
N LYS A 209 -25.28 -10.05 10.87
CA LYS A 209 -25.03 -8.81 10.13
C LYS A 209 -25.72 -8.95 8.77
N PRO A 210 -26.54 -7.96 8.35
CA PRO A 210 -27.15 -7.98 7.03
C PRO A 210 -26.06 -8.21 6.00
N LYS A 211 -26.26 -9.16 5.09
CA LYS A 211 -25.37 -9.32 3.94
C LYS A 211 -25.27 -7.97 3.23
N PRO A 212 -24.08 -7.46 2.87
CA PRO A 212 -23.97 -6.28 2.02
C PRO A 212 -24.84 -6.51 0.79
N HIS A 213 -25.84 -5.65 0.58
CA HIS A 213 -26.77 -5.83 -0.52
C HIS A 213 -25.97 -5.68 -1.83
N PRO A 214 -26.05 -6.63 -2.78
CA PRO A 214 -25.07 -6.77 -3.86
C PRO A 214 -25.02 -5.66 -4.92
N TRP A 215 -25.77 -4.54 -4.82
CA TRP A 215 -25.95 -3.61 -5.95
C TRP A 215 -25.99 -2.11 -5.60
N TRP A 216 -24.97 -1.51 -4.98
CA TRP A 216 -25.01 -0.08 -4.60
C TRP A 216 -23.98 0.79 -5.34
N ASN A 217 -23.68 0.42 -6.58
CA ASN A 217 -22.94 1.23 -7.54
C ASN A 217 -23.91 1.59 -8.66
N CYS A 218 -24.44 2.82 -8.64
CA CYS A 218 -25.32 3.29 -9.72
C CYS A 218 -24.58 3.39 -11.08
N GLY A 219 -23.27 3.08 -11.11
CA GLY A 219 -22.40 3.30 -12.25
C GLY A 219 -22.33 4.78 -12.60
N ASP A 220 -21.87 5.10 -13.81
CA ASP A 220 -21.86 6.47 -14.32
C ASP A 220 -23.26 6.95 -14.76
N LYS A 221 -24.35 6.33 -14.27
CA LYS A 221 -25.71 6.73 -14.65
C LYS A 221 -26.05 8.09 -14.04
N GLU A 222 -26.54 8.97 -14.90
CA GLU A 222 -26.52 10.40 -14.64
C GLU A 222 -27.47 11.00 -13.57
N PRO A 223 -28.46 10.32 -12.97
CA PRO A 223 -29.16 10.93 -11.84
C PRO A 223 -28.43 10.78 -10.50
N CYS A 224 -27.43 9.90 -10.41
CA CYS A 224 -26.80 9.55 -9.14
C CYS A 224 -25.40 10.14 -9.05
N ARG A 225 -25.27 11.16 -8.20
CA ARG A 225 -23.98 11.79 -7.86
C ARG A 225 -23.88 11.81 -6.34
N TRP A 226 -22.66 12.00 -5.83
CA TRP A 226 -22.54 12.46 -4.45
C TRP A 226 -22.93 13.95 -4.40
N ILE A 227 -22.67 14.61 -3.28
CA ILE A 227 -23.09 15.98 -3.01
C ILE A 227 -22.55 16.99 -4.04
N SER A 228 -23.23 18.12 -4.22
CA SER A 228 -22.63 19.29 -4.87
C SER A 228 -21.51 19.84 -4.01
N LEU A 229 -20.42 20.21 -4.67
CA LEU A 229 -19.29 20.90 -4.07
C LEU A 229 -19.42 22.42 -4.20
N GLU A 230 -20.57 22.95 -4.64
CA GLU A 230 -20.86 24.38 -4.61
C GLU A 230 -21.64 24.77 -3.36
N THR A 231 -21.29 25.91 -2.78
CA THR A 231 -22.16 26.57 -1.81
C THR A 231 -23.52 26.88 -2.47
N ASN A 232 -24.61 26.42 -1.86
CA ASN A 232 -26.00 26.61 -2.32
C ASN A 232 -26.32 26.03 -3.71
N ASP A 233 -25.61 25.00 -4.18
CA ASP A 233 -25.82 24.37 -5.50
C ASP A 233 -25.75 25.35 -6.70
N ALA A 234 -25.15 26.53 -6.48
CA ALA A 234 -25.20 27.61 -7.46
C ALA A 234 -24.31 27.28 -8.65
N LYS A 235 -24.91 27.20 -9.85
CA LYS A 235 -24.15 26.99 -11.09
C LYS A 235 -23.08 28.06 -11.24
N LYS A 236 -21.86 27.65 -11.58
CA LYS A 236 -20.72 28.55 -11.77
C LYS A 236 -20.59 28.91 -13.25
N PRO A 237 -20.59 30.22 -13.60
CA PRO A 237 -20.36 30.65 -14.97
C PRO A 237 -18.88 30.54 -15.34
N LEU A 238 -18.62 29.96 -16.51
CA LEU A 238 -17.34 30.01 -17.21
C LEU A 238 -17.40 31.03 -18.34
N ALA A 239 -16.35 31.82 -18.48
CA ALA A 239 -16.23 32.79 -19.55
C ALA A 239 -15.90 32.11 -20.88
N ALA A 240 -16.25 32.76 -21.99
CA ALA A 240 -15.82 32.33 -23.30
C ALA A 240 -14.27 32.41 -23.42
N THR A 241 -13.69 31.41 -24.06
CA THR A 241 -12.28 31.33 -24.43
C THR A 241 -12.11 31.56 -25.93
N GLY A 242 -10.94 32.04 -26.33
CA GLY A 242 -10.58 32.15 -27.75
C GLY A 242 -10.37 30.77 -28.38
N ALA A 243 -10.41 30.70 -29.71
CA ALA A 243 -10.38 29.44 -30.47
C ALA A 243 -9.15 28.54 -30.18
N THR A 244 -8.04 29.12 -29.71
CA THR A 244 -6.80 28.39 -29.37
C THR A 244 -6.39 28.56 -27.91
N THR A 245 -7.14 29.32 -27.11
CA THR A 245 -6.81 29.57 -25.71
C THR A 245 -7.57 28.62 -24.80
N LYS A 246 -6.86 28.13 -23.78
CA LYS A 246 -7.44 27.29 -22.73
C LYS A 246 -7.30 28.04 -21.42
N ALA A 247 -8.41 28.28 -20.74
CA ALA A 247 -8.41 28.92 -19.43
C ALA A 247 -8.29 27.86 -18.33
N GLN A 248 -7.77 28.27 -17.17
CA GLN A 248 -7.77 27.40 -15.99
C GLN A 248 -9.20 27.18 -15.51
N LEU A 249 -9.54 25.93 -15.20
CA LEU A 249 -10.82 25.62 -14.59
C LEU A 249 -10.83 26.16 -13.14
N PRO A 250 -11.83 26.95 -12.74
CA PRO A 250 -11.93 27.42 -11.35
C PRO A 250 -12.22 26.24 -10.43
N ASN A 251 -11.64 26.24 -9.23
CA ASN A 251 -11.93 25.23 -8.21
C ASN A 251 -13.36 25.42 -7.65
N PRO A 252 -13.91 24.41 -6.96
CA PRO A 252 -15.10 24.58 -6.15
C PRO A 252 -14.85 25.62 -5.03
N ASN A 253 -15.81 26.55 -4.85
CA ASN A 253 -15.90 27.57 -3.79
C ASN A 253 -14.76 28.61 -3.59
N SER A 254 -13.49 28.38 -3.93
CA SER A 254 -12.45 29.44 -3.90
C SER A 254 -11.18 29.08 -4.68
N PHE A 255 -10.38 30.07 -5.07
CA PHE A 255 -9.08 29.82 -5.72
C PHE A 255 -8.01 29.54 -4.68
N ASN A 256 -7.66 28.26 -4.53
CA ASN A 256 -6.46 27.84 -3.82
C ASN A 256 -5.38 27.48 -4.88
N PRO A 257 -4.23 28.19 -4.91
CA PRO A 257 -3.18 27.98 -5.91
C PRO A 257 -2.52 26.59 -5.84
N ASP A 258 -2.56 25.95 -4.67
CA ASP A 258 -2.04 24.61 -4.41
C ASP A 258 -3.14 23.55 -4.35
N TYR A 259 -4.35 23.88 -4.84
CA TYR A 259 -5.49 22.98 -4.81
C TYR A 259 -5.21 21.67 -5.54
N GLU A 260 -5.52 20.58 -4.85
CA GLU A 260 -5.51 19.23 -5.37
C GLU A 260 -6.88 18.61 -5.08
N TYR A 261 -7.51 17.99 -6.07
CA TYR A 261 -8.84 17.39 -5.89
C TYR A 261 -8.76 16.27 -4.83
N PRO A 262 -9.45 16.38 -3.68
CA PRO A 262 -9.28 15.44 -2.55
C PRO A 262 -9.87 14.05 -2.83
N PHE A 263 -10.71 13.92 -3.85
CA PHE A 263 -11.35 12.69 -4.31
C PHE A 263 -11.77 12.84 -5.78
N ASP A 264 -12.28 11.77 -6.38
CA ASP A 264 -12.81 11.83 -7.75
C ASP A 264 -14.02 12.78 -7.85
N VAL A 265 -14.01 13.69 -8.82
CA VAL A 265 -15.03 14.73 -9.01
C VAL A 265 -15.65 14.66 -10.39
N TRP A 266 -16.97 14.77 -10.45
CA TRP A 266 -17.74 15.04 -11.65
C TRP A 266 -17.86 16.54 -11.88
N LEU A 267 -17.24 17.04 -12.95
CA LEU A 267 -17.54 18.34 -13.51
C LEU A 267 -18.68 18.19 -14.52
N THR A 268 -19.73 18.97 -14.39
CA THR A 268 -20.95 18.80 -15.17
C THR A 268 -21.30 20.10 -15.85
N LYS A 269 -21.82 20.03 -17.08
CA LYS A 269 -22.23 21.20 -17.87
C LYS A 269 -23.71 21.16 -18.18
N SER A 270 -24.30 22.28 -18.59
CA SER A 270 -25.65 22.22 -19.19
C SER A 270 -25.58 21.48 -20.54
N PRO A 271 -26.66 20.76 -20.94
CA PRO A 271 -26.66 19.99 -22.19
C PRO A 271 -26.25 20.80 -23.42
N ASP A 272 -26.72 22.04 -23.50
CA ASP A 272 -26.50 22.95 -24.64
C ASP A 272 -25.18 23.74 -24.58
N ASP A 273 -24.44 23.65 -23.48
CA ASP A 273 -23.17 24.36 -23.32
C ASP A 273 -22.06 23.68 -24.14
N ASP A 274 -21.22 24.47 -24.80
CA ASP A 274 -20.02 23.99 -25.48
C ASP A 274 -18.83 24.04 -24.52
N LEU A 275 -18.50 22.90 -23.93
CA LEU A 275 -17.39 22.81 -22.98
C LEU A 275 -16.47 21.66 -23.38
N ASP A 276 -15.18 21.96 -23.47
CA ASP A 276 -14.13 20.97 -23.55
C ASP A 276 -13.24 21.09 -22.33
N VAL A 277 -12.88 19.95 -21.74
CA VAL A 277 -12.06 19.88 -20.52
C VAL A 277 -10.76 19.16 -20.83
N TYR A 278 -9.68 19.63 -20.24
CA TYR A 278 -8.33 19.12 -20.44
C TYR A 278 -7.65 18.88 -19.10
N ILE A 279 -6.99 17.74 -18.96
CA ILE A 279 -6.12 17.43 -17.82
C ILE A 279 -4.70 17.23 -18.35
N LYS A 280 -3.73 17.97 -17.81
CA LYS A 280 -2.33 17.96 -18.27
C LYS A 280 -2.22 18.13 -19.79
N GLY A 281 -3.04 19.03 -20.34
CA GLY A 281 -3.11 19.35 -21.76
C GLY A 281 -3.87 18.36 -22.64
N LYS A 282 -4.23 17.17 -22.14
CA LYS A 282 -4.99 16.15 -22.89
C LYS A 282 -6.49 16.38 -22.73
N LYS A 283 -7.22 16.42 -23.85
CA LYS A 283 -8.69 16.53 -23.84
C LYS A 283 -9.27 15.27 -23.22
N ILE A 284 -10.12 15.42 -22.21
CA ILE A 284 -10.87 14.31 -21.63
C ILE A 284 -12.25 14.23 -22.28
N GLN A 285 -12.75 13.01 -22.46
CA GLN A 285 -14.07 12.80 -23.03
C GLN A 285 -15.12 12.92 -21.94
N PRO A 286 -16.27 13.56 -22.23
CA PRO A 286 -17.40 13.47 -21.33
C PRO A 286 -17.90 12.04 -21.27
N GLN A 287 -18.36 11.63 -20.11
CA GLN A 287 -18.92 10.32 -19.81
C GLN A 287 -20.45 10.41 -19.74
N ALA A 288 -21.08 9.23 -19.66
CA ALA A 288 -22.53 9.07 -19.60
C ALA A 288 -23.24 9.76 -20.80
N SER A 289 -24.23 10.59 -20.49
CA SER A 289 -25.03 11.48 -21.36
C SER A 289 -24.23 12.52 -22.16
N GLY A 290 -22.91 12.59 -21.96
CA GLY A 290 -22.06 13.56 -22.66
C GLY A 290 -22.01 14.93 -21.96
N THR A 291 -22.53 15.04 -20.73
CA THR A 291 -22.53 16.30 -19.97
C THR A 291 -21.63 16.29 -18.73
N SER A 292 -21.00 15.15 -18.44
CA SER A 292 -20.24 14.95 -17.21
C SER A 292 -18.78 14.58 -17.53
N TYR A 293 -17.80 15.23 -16.90
CA TYR A 293 -16.37 15.00 -17.07
C TYR A 293 -15.79 14.52 -15.74
N LEU A 294 -15.04 13.43 -15.78
CA LEU A 294 -14.36 12.92 -14.59
C LEU A 294 -13.01 13.63 -14.39
N ILE A 295 -12.83 14.24 -13.23
CA ILE A 295 -11.56 14.73 -12.73
C ILE A 295 -11.09 13.77 -11.63
N PRO A 296 -10.01 13.00 -11.85
CA PRO A 296 -9.52 12.07 -10.83
C PRO A 296 -9.04 12.79 -9.57
N GLY A 297 -9.25 12.16 -8.41
CA GLY A 297 -8.62 12.58 -7.16
C GLY A 297 -7.09 12.67 -7.32
N GLY A 298 -6.48 13.65 -6.69
CA GLY A 298 -5.03 13.90 -6.74
C GLY A 298 -4.60 14.76 -7.93
N THR A 299 -5.55 15.16 -8.78
CA THR A 299 -5.26 16.10 -9.88
C THR A 299 -5.01 17.49 -9.30
N LYS A 300 -3.97 18.19 -9.74
CA LYS A 300 -3.75 19.59 -9.36
C LYS A 300 -4.67 20.52 -10.16
N ALA A 301 -5.24 21.54 -9.53
CA ALA A 301 -6.09 22.54 -10.20
C ALA A 301 -5.42 23.16 -11.43
N ASN A 302 -4.12 23.47 -11.32
CA ASN A 302 -3.34 24.08 -12.41
C ASN A 302 -3.21 23.18 -13.65
N ASP A 303 -3.41 21.87 -13.48
CA ASP A 303 -3.41 20.90 -14.58
C ASP A 303 -4.76 20.80 -15.30
N VAL A 304 -5.83 21.36 -14.72
CA VAL A 304 -7.19 21.30 -15.27
C VAL A 304 -7.52 22.60 -16.00
N LYS A 305 -7.81 22.48 -17.29
CA LYS A 305 -8.14 23.60 -18.17
C LYS A 305 -9.43 23.34 -18.93
N TYR A 306 -10.07 24.40 -19.38
CA TYR A 306 -11.25 24.33 -20.24
C TYR A 306 -11.12 25.21 -21.48
N SER A 307 -11.93 24.89 -22.50
CA SER A 307 -12.27 25.81 -23.58
C SER A 307 -13.77 25.79 -23.85
N SER A 308 -14.32 26.96 -24.13
CA SER A 308 -15.74 27.15 -24.48
C SER A 308 -15.85 28.40 -25.35
N SER A 309 -16.49 28.31 -26.52
CA SER A 309 -16.62 29.46 -27.42
C SER A 309 -17.70 30.46 -26.98
N LYS A 310 -18.70 30.01 -26.21
CA LYS A 310 -19.81 30.86 -25.73
C LYS A 310 -19.79 31.08 -24.22
N GLY A 311 -18.92 30.40 -23.49
CA GLY A 311 -19.03 30.23 -22.05
C GLY A 311 -19.92 29.04 -21.70
N ALA A 312 -19.89 28.62 -20.44
CA ALA A 312 -20.64 27.46 -19.97
C ALA A 312 -21.12 27.66 -18.53
N GLN A 313 -22.15 26.94 -18.11
CA GLN A 313 -22.57 26.84 -16.72
C GLN A 313 -22.17 25.48 -16.19
N ILE A 314 -21.40 25.46 -15.10
CA ILE A 314 -20.87 24.23 -14.55
C ILE A 314 -21.25 24.00 -13.09
N ASN A 315 -21.22 22.73 -12.70
CA ASN A 315 -21.27 22.28 -11.31
C ASN A 315 -20.29 21.12 -11.09
N PHE A 316 -19.74 21.05 -9.89
CA PHE A 316 -18.86 20.03 -9.37
C PHE A 316 -19.63 19.17 -8.38
N TYR A 317 -19.56 17.87 -8.57
CA TYR A 317 -20.11 16.88 -7.66
C TYR A 317 -19.04 15.86 -7.31
N GLY A 318 -19.10 15.28 -6.12
CA GLY A 318 -18.31 14.10 -5.87
C GLY A 318 -18.76 12.92 -6.73
N LYS A 319 -17.80 12.14 -7.22
CA LYS A 319 -18.09 10.84 -7.82
C LYS A 319 -18.48 9.86 -6.73
N CYS A 320 -19.45 9.01 -7.02
CA CYS A 320 -19.88 8.02 -6.06
C CYS A 320 -18.86 6.91 -5.85
N THR A 321 -18.58 6.59 -4.59
CA THR A 321 -17.74 5.48 -4.15
C THR A 321 -18.31 4.89 -2.85
N GLU A 322 -17.56 4.00 -2.19
CA GLU A 322 -17.90 3.55 -0.84
C GLU A 322 -17.81 4.69 0.18
N ASP A 323 -16.78 5.54 0.08
CA ASP A 323 -16.56 6.69 0.95
C ASP A 323 -17.46 7.90 0.59
N THR A 324 -17.97 7.93 -0.64
CA THR A 324 -18.83 9.00 -1.17
C THR A 324 -20.13 8.41 -1.74
N PRO A 325 -20.99 7.80 -0.91
CA PRO A 325 -22.16 7.09 -1.39
C PRO A 325 -23.14 8.02 -2.14
N CYS A 326 -23.64 7.59 -3.31
CA CYS A 326 -24.58 8.40 -4.09
C CYS A 326 -25.83 8.78 -3.29
N ILE A 327 -26.27 10.01 -3.50
CA ILE A 327 -27.54 10.51 -2.96
C ILE A 327 -28.57 10.71 -4.09
N GLY A 328 -29.84 10.69 -3.71
CA GLY A 328 -30.94 11.00 -4.61
C GLY A 328 -30.97 12.48 -5.03
N LYS A 329 -31.85 12.81 -5.98
CA LYS A 329 -31.99 14.18 -6.52
C LYS A 329 -32.49 15.20 -5.50
N ASN A 330 -33.20 14.75 -4.48
CA ASN A 330 -33.73 15.61 -3.43
C ASN A 330 -32.64 15.74 -2.36
N VAL A 331 -31.88 16.83 -2.46
CA VAL A 331 -30.80 17.16 -1.52
C VAL A 331 -31.40 17.92 -0.34
N GLU A 332 -31.10 17.49 0.87
CA GLU A 332 -31.54 18.16 2.09
C GLU A 332 -30.56 19.28 2.51
N PRO A 333 -31.04 20.35 3.17
CA PRO A 333 -30.17 21.42 3.63
C PRO A 333 -29.24 20.96 4.76
N TRP A 334 -28.07 21.60 4.85
CA TRP A 334 -27.13 21.39 5.94
C TRP A 334 -27.71 21.88 7.28
N THR A 335 -27.61 21.05 8.30
CA THR A 335 -27.93 21.37 9.68
C THR A 335 -26.66 21.68 10.44
N LYS A 336 -26.44 22.97 10.75
CA LYS A 336 -25.30 23.42 11.55
C LYS A 336 -25.49 23.13 13.03
N LYS A 337 -24.41 22.69 13.68
CA LYS A 337 -24.30 22.46 15.12
C LYS A 337 -23.08 23.21 15.67
N VAL A 338 -23.27 23.76 16.86
CA VAL A 338 -22.24 24.47 17.61
C VAL A 338 -22.20 23.87 19.01
N VAL A 339 -21.02 23.44 19.42
CA VAL A 339 -20.75 22.84 20.73
C VAL A 339 -19.77 23.75 21.49
N TYR A 340 -20.05 24.00 22.78
CA TYR A 340 -19.24 24.87 23.64
C TYR A 340 -18.50 24.02 24.70
N PRO A 341 -17.15 24.02 24.76
CA PRO A 341 -16.34 23.34 25.81
C PRO A 341 -16.41 24.07 27.19
N PRO A 342 -16.20 23.43 28.38
CA PRO A 342 -15.64 22.08 28.66
C PRO A 342 -16.64 21.06 29.30
N PRO A 343 -16.26 19.77 29.49
CA PRO A 343 -16.85 18.61 28.82
C PRO A 343 -18.22 18.18 29.38
N GLY A 344 -19.00 17.50 28.53
CA GLY A 344 -20.24 16.87 28.99
C GLY A 344 -21.03 16.15 27.91
N LYS A 345 -20.81 16.51 26.65
CA LYS A 345 -21.24 15.71 25.51
C LYS A 345 -20.27 15.93 24.36
N ASP A 346 -19.14 15.24 24.40
CA ASP A 346 -18.35 14.93 23.21
C ASP A 346 -19.15 14.03 22.23
N GLU A 347 -20.47 13.93 22.41
CA GLU A 347 -21.40 13.01 21.78
C GLU A 347 -22.72 13.75 21.52
N LEU A 348 -23.09 13.92 20.24
CA LEU A 348 -24.43 14.38 19.86
C LEU A 348 -25.28 13.19 19.43
N ASP A 349 -26.41 13.03 20.09
CA ASP A 349 -27.46 12.12 19.66
C ASP A 349 -28.44 12.83 18.71
N ILE A 350 -28.69 12.21 17.56
CA ILE A 350 -29.62 12.66 16.53
C ILE A 350 -30.70 11.58 16.39
N ASP A 351 -31.94 11.95 16.69
CA ASP A 351 -33.10 11.08 16.47
C ASP A 351 -33.41 10.99 14.97
N VAL A 352 -33.30 9.77 14.45
CA VAL A 352 -33.54 9.42 13.06
C VAL A 352 -34.70 8.44 12.88
N SER A 353 -35.40 8.11 13.98
CA SER A 353 -36.57 7.20 13.99
C SER A 353 -37.71 7.62 13.06
N LYS A 354 -37.75 8.90 12.68
CA LYS A 354 -38.74 9.47 11.75
C LYS A 354 -38.52 9.07 10.29
N TYR A 355 -37.36 8.55 9.92
CA TYR A 355 -37.05 8.18 8.54
C TYR A 355 -37.40 6.70 8.32
N ASP A 356 -38.27 6.43 7.33
CA ASP A 356 -38.75 5.09 6.98
C ASP A 356 -38.02 4.47 5.78
N PHE A 357 -36.89 5.05 5.40
CA PHE A 357 -36.05 4.69 4.26
C PHE A 357 -34.58 4.63 4.65
N ASP A 358 -33.79 3.81 3.96
CA ASP A 358 -32.33 3.80 4.12
C ASP A 358 -31.77 5.12 3.59
N PHE A 359 -30.81 5.72 4.30
CA PHE A 359 -30.36 7.08 4.04
C PHE A 359 -28.84 7.24 4.14
N ILE A 360 -28.35 8.37 3.64
CA ILE A 360 -26.96 8.80 3.75
C ILE A 360 -26.86 9.88 4.81
N PHE A 361 -26.06 9.64 5.85
CA PHE A 361 -25.65 10.66 6.81
C PHE A 361 -24.30 11.22 6.38
N THR A 362 -24.25 12.48 5.98
CA THR A 362 -22.99 13.18 5.66
C THR A 362 -22.73 14.24 6.72
N MET A 363 -21.49 14.33 7.19
CA MET A 363 -21.07 15.38 8.11
C MET A 363 -19.70 15.94 7.75
N THR A 364 -19.43 17.15 8.19
CA THR A 364 -18.14 17.83 8.07
C THR A 364 -17.94 18.76 9.23
N ASP A 365 -16.68 18.89 9.63
CA ASP A 365 -16.24 20.02 10.45
C ASP A 365 -16.38 21.29 9.60
N ASP A 366 -17.06 22.31 10.12
CA ASP A 366 -17.27 23.61 9.43
C ASP A 366 -16.32 24.68 9.99
N SER A 367 -15.73 24.40 11.15
CA SER A 367 -14.75 25.25 11.82
C SER A 367 -13.36 25.02 11.23
N PHE A 368 -12.33 25.60 11.87
CA PHE A 368 -10.96 25.14 11.67
C PHE A 368 -10.94 23.63 11.84
N THR A 369 -10.56 22.88 10.79
CA THR A 369 -10.69 21.42 10.73
C THR A 369 -9.71 20.73 11.67
N THR A 370 -9.94 20.85 12.97
CA THR A 370 -9.10 20.39 14.07
C THR A 370 -9.76 19.27 14.86
N GLU A 371 -10.98 18.89 14.49
CA GLU A 371 -11.73 17.82 15.15
C GLU A 371 -11.97 16.62 14.23
N GLN A 372 -11.71 15.42 14.76
CA GLN A 372 -12.12 14.17 14.14
C GLN A 372 -13.31 13.59 14.89
N TYR A 373 -14.34 13.16 14.16
CA TYR A 373 -15.57 12.61 14.71
C TYR A 373 -15.73 11.14 14.32
N THR A 374 -16.19 10.32 15.26
CA THR A 374 -16.65 8.95 15.04
C THR A 374 -18.17 8.92 15.06
N VAL A 375 -18.77 8.27 14.07
CA VAL A 375 -20.23 8.14 13.96
C VAL A 375 -20.67 6.73 14.32
N TYR A 376 -21.75 6.64 15.09
CA TYR A 376 -22.38 5.40 15.51
C TYR A 376 -23.86 5.41 15.11
N ALA A 377 -24.41 4.26 14.72
CA ALA A 377 -25.83 4.01 14.49
C ALA A 377 -26.32 3.01 15.53
N ASP A 378 -27.24 3.42 16.41
CA ASP A 378 -27.73 2.63 17.55
C ASP A 378 -26.62 2.01 18.42
N GLY A 379 -25.48 2.71 18.53
CA GLY A 379 -24.32 2.27 19.30
C GLY A 379 -23.29 1.45 18.51
N GLU A 380 -23.58 1.04 17.28
CA GLU A 380 -22.61 0.39 16.40
C GLU A 380 -21.82 1.43 15.59
N LYS A 381 -20.48 1.33 15.60
CA LYS A 381 -19.63 2.26 14.84
C LYS A 381 -19.86 2.09 13.34
N VAL A 382 -20.22 3.17 12.66
CA VAL A 382 -20.41 3.19 11.19
C VAL A 382 -19.22 3.81 10.45
N GLY A 383 -18.46 4.71 11.09
CA GLY A 383 -17.29 5.31 10.45
C GLY A 383 -16.69 6.46 11.23
N MET A 384 -15.69 7.11 10.64
CA MET A 384 -15.02 8.29 11.18
C MET A 384 -14.88 9.36 10.10
N THR A 385 -14.81 10.63 10.48
CA THR A 385 -14.43 11.69 9.55
C THR A 385 -12.96 11.51 9.14
N HIS A 386 -12.65 11.90 7.93
CA HIS A 386 -11.34 11.75 7.33
C HIS A 386 -11.02 12.96 6.43
N GLY A 387 -9.74 13.15 6.11
CA GLY A 387 -9.29 14.12 5.11
C GLY A 387 -9.45 13.59 3.69
N ARG A 388 -8.65 14.10 2.74
CA ARG A 388 -8.62 13.62 1.35
C ARG A 388 -8.48 12.10 1.21
N LEU A 389 -9.26 11.53 0.29
CA LEU A 389 -9.25 10.10 -0.01
C LEU A 389 -7.97 9.65 -0.73
N THR A 390 -7.25 10.58 -1.37
CA THR A 390 -6.00 10.29 -2.09
C THR A 390 -4.85 9.86 -1.19
N LEU A 391 -4.98 10.06 0.13
CA LEU A 391 -4.03 9.58 1.14
C LEU A 391 -4.14 8.07 1.43
N GLY A 392 -5.18 7.39 0.96
CA GLY A 392 -5.41 5.99 1.34
C GLY A 392 -5.70 5.86 2.84
N ASP A 393 -5.05 4.93 3.52
CA ASP A 393 -5.27 4.70 4.96
C ASP A 393 -4.83 5.89 5.84
N ASP A 394 -3.89 6.71 5.36
CA ASP A 394 -3.43 7.91 6.05
C ASP A 394 -4.49 9.02 6.12
N LYS A 395 -5.64 8.86 5.45
CA LYS A 395 -6.75 9.83 5.49
C LYS A 395 -7.32 10.06 6.89
N TYR A 396 -7.06 9.15 7.83
CA TYR A 396 -7.49 9.26 9.22
C TYR A 396 -6.44 9.89 10.14
N ASN A 397 -5.20 10.07 9.65
CA ASN A 397 -4.12 10.66 10.45
C ASN A 397 -4.28 12.19 10.50
N THR A 398 -4.54 12.71 11.68
CA THR A 398 -4.77 14.14 11.94
C THR A 398 -3.55 15.00 11.60
N ASP A 399 -2.33 14.48 11.71
CA ASP A 399 -1.08 15.16 11.32
C ASP A 399 -0.98 15.48 9.83
N HIS A 400 -1.70 14.75 8.98
CA HIS A 400 -1.58 14.84 7.51
C HIS A 400 -2.69 15.71 6.88
N ILE A 401 -3.44 16.42 7.71
CA ILE A 401 -4.68 17.10 7.34
C ILE A 401 -4.52 18.62 7.38
N ASN A 402 -5.23 19.29 6.49
CA ASN A 402 -5.13 20.73 6.34
C ASN A 402 -6.03 21.45 7.33
N ILE A 403 -5.55 21.67 8.56
CA ILE A 403 -6.25 22.37 9.66
C ILE A 403 -6.69 23.83 9.37
N SER A 404 -6.38 24.37 8.19
CA SER A 404 -6.67 25.76 7.83
C SER A 404 -7.98 25.96 7.07
N GLN A 405 -8.74 24.88 6.82
CA GLN A 405 -10.04 24.98 6.16
C GLN A 405 -11.09 25.50 7.14
N TRP A 406 -11.94 26.43 6.67
CA TRP A 406 -13.09 26.95 7.41
C TRP A 406 -14.24 27.24 6.44
N GLY A 407 -15.47 27.37 6.94
CA GLY A 407 -16.59 27.90 6.16
C GLY A 407 -17.74 26.91 6.01
N ASP A 408 -18.57 27.11 4.99
CA ASP A 408 -19.74 26.24 4.79
C ASP A 408 -19.30 24.82 4.41
N ALA A 409 -20.09 23.82 4.79
CA ALA A 409 -19.79 22.40 4.57
C ALA A 409 -19.25 22.04 3.18
N ALA A 410 -19.87 22.53 2.11
CA ALA A 410 -19.42 22.28 0.73
C ALA A 410 -18.03 22.87 0.45
N HIS A 411 -17.68 23.99 1.08
CA HIS A 411 -16.34 24.59 1.00
C HIS A 411 -15.32 23.70 1.67
N VAL A 412 -15.58 23.26 2.91
CA VAL A 412 -14.63 22.48 3.69
C VAL A 412 -14.37 21.12 3.03
N ILE A 413 -15.43 20.42 2.61
CA ILE A 413 -15.33 19.14 1.91
C ILE A 413 -14.51 19.27 0.61
N ALA A 414 -14.74 20.33 -0.16
CA ALA A 414 -14.06 20.52 -1.44
C ALA A 414 -12.58 20.87 -1.29
N ASN A 415 -12.15 21.40 -0.13
CA ASN A 415 -10.82 21.99 0.06
C ASN A 415 -9.95 21.23 1.09
N ASP A 416 -10.11 19.91 1.19
CA ASP A 416 -9.27 19.03 2.04
C ASP A 416 -9.50 19.17 3.56
N GLY A 417 -10.74 19.48 3.96
CA GLY A 417 -11.15 19.43 5.36
C GLY A 417 -11.63 18.06 5.84
N PHE A 418 -12.07 17.97 7.11
CA PHE A 418 -12.59 16.75 7.72
C PHE A 418 -14.07 16.52 7.42
N TRP A 419 -14.37 15.38 6.81
CA TRP A 419 -15.74 15.00 6.53
C TRP A 419 -15.91 13.48 6.48
N GLY A 420 -17.16 13.03 6.46
CA GLY A 420 -17.48 11.63 6.20
C GLY A 420 -18.92 11.47 5.77
N SER A 421 -19.20 10.39 5.04
CA SER A 421 -20.51 10.11 4.49
C SER A 421 -20.83 8.63 4.61
N TYR A 422 -21.90 8.30 5.34
CA TYR A 422 -22.18 6.94 5.79
C TYR A 422 -23.58 6.50 5.39
N ARG A 423 -23.72 5.24 5.00
CA ARG A 423 -25.02 4.60 4.75
C ARG A 423 -25.62 4.14 6.07
N ILE A 424 -26.87 4.49 6.32
CA ILE A 424 -27.60 4.18 7.56
C ILE A 424 -28.89 3.45 7.21
N SER A 425 -29.18 2.38 7.96
CA SER A 425 -30.40 1.59 7.79
C SER A 425 -31.62 2.39 8.24
N LYS A 426 -32.75 2.21 7.55
CA LYS A 426 -34.06 2.74 7.97
C LYS A 426 -34.49 2.27 9.35
N ASP A 427 -33.97 1.13 9.80
CA ASP A 427 -34.30 0.57 11.11
C ASP A 427 -33.56 1.30 12.24
N THR A 428 -32.56 2.12 11.91
CA THR A 428 -31.79 2.90 12.87
C THR A 428 -32.68 3.93 13.56
N GLN A 429 -32.62 3.97 14.88
CA GLN A 429 -33.40 4.92 15.67
C GLN A 429 -32.59 6.17 16.01
N LYS A 430 -31.28 6.01 16.23
CA LYS A 430 -30.40 7.06 16.71
C LYS A 430 -29.04 7.03 16.05
N ILE A 431 -28.56 8.21 15.65
CA ILE A 431 -27.14 8.42 15.30
C ILE A 431 -26.46 9.12 16.46
N THR A 432 -25.28 8.63 16.86
CA THR A 432 -24.42 9.29 17.84
C THR A 432 -23.14 9.74 17.15
N VAL A 433 -22.88 11.05 17.16
CA VAL A 433 -21.64 11.65 16.64
C VAL A 433 -20.74 11.97 17.80
N LYS A 434 -19.60 11.28 17.89
CA LYS A 434 -18.62 11.41 18.97
C LYS A 434 -17.35 12.12 18.51
N MET A 435 -16.93 13.19 19.15
CA MET A 435 -15.61 13.77 18.94
C MET A 435 -14.55 12.84 19.53
N THR A 436 -13.57 12.42 18.72
CA THR A 436 -12.55 11.44 19.08
C THR A 436 -11.14 11.98 19.06
N ASP A 437 -10.89 13.07 18.34
CA ASP A 437 -9.64 13.80 18.40
C ASP A 437 -9.89 15.31 18.33
N ARG A 438 -9.05 16.08 19.03
CA ARG A 438 -9.16 17.55 19.14
C ARG A 438 -7.77 18.16 19.25
N GLU A 439 -7.34 18.82 18.20
CA GLU A 439 -5.98 19.38 18.13
C GLU A 439 -5.90 20.83 18.67
N ALA A 440 -7.00 21.59 18.64
CA ALA A 440 -6.98 23.02 18.98
C ALA A 440 -7.89 23.43 20.15
N ALA A 441 -7.43 24.44 20.91
CA ALA A 441 -8.15 25.07 22.00
C ALA A 441 -9.10 26.17 21.51
N TRP A 442 -9.96 25.86 20.54
CA TRP A 442 -10.99 26.82 20.08
C TRP A 442 -12.16 26.89 21.07
N PRO A 443 -12.81 28.06 21.19
CA PRO A 443 -13.88 28.26 22.17
C PRO A 443 -15.19 27.56 21.80
N THR A 444 -15.31 27.08 20.56
CA THR A 444 -16.48 26.37 20.03
C THR A 444 -16.04 25.39 18.95
N ASP A 445 -16.66 24.22 18.94
CA ASP A 445 -16.55 23.25 17.87
C ASP A 445 -17.79 23.41 16.98
N GLU A 446 -17.60 23.69 15.69
CA GLU A 446 -18.70 23.93 14.74
C GLU A 446 -18.66 22.90 13.62
N TRP A 447 -19.77 22.18 13.43
CA TRP A 447 -19.86 21.16 12.39
C TRP A 447 -21.27 21.13 11.82
N SER A 448 -21.37 20.64 10.58
CA SER A 448 -22.65 20.46 9.90
C SER A 448 -22.86 19.01 9.54
N TYR A 449 -24.12 18.63 9.49
CA TYR A 449 -24.54 17.36 8.92
C TYR A 449 -25.78 17.51 8.07
N ARG A 450 -26.06 16.48 7.27
CA ARG A 450 -27.29 16.34 6.50
C ARG A 450 -27.66 14.87 6.35
N ILE A 451 -28.91 14.63 6.03
CA ILE A 451 -29.49 13.29 5.87
C ILE A 451 -30.17 13.25 4.50
N ASP A 452 -29.60 12.52 3.55
CA ASP A 452 -30.12 12.43 2.19
C ASP A 452 -30.71 11.05 1.92
N LYS A 453 -31.72 10.99 1.04
CA LYS A 453 -32.18 9.70 0.49
C LYS A 453 -31.09 9.06 -0.36
N LEU A 454 -31.04 7.74 -0.34
CA LEU A 454 -30.28 6.97 -1.32
C LEU A 454 -30.72 7.31 -2.74
N CYS A 455 -29.79 7.22 -3.69
CA CYS A 455 -30.16 7.30 -5.09
C CYS A 455 -30.90 6.05 -5.54
N ASP A 456 -31.98 6.22 -6.30
CA ASP A 456 -32.65 5.13 -7.01
C ASP A 456 -31.78 4.71 -8.22
N CYS A 457 -30.97 3.67 -8.03
CA CYS A 457 -30.43 2.84 -9.12
C CYS A 457 -31.12 1.46 -9.16
#